data_AF-A0A5D2DHY7-F1
#
_entry.id   AF-A0A5D2DHY7-F1
#
_cell.length_a   1.000
_cell.length_b   1.000
_cell.length_c   1.000
_cell.angle_alpha   90.00
_cell.angle_beta   90.00
_cell.angle_gamma   90.00
#
_symmetry.space_group_name_H-M   'P 1'
#
loop_
_entity.id
_entity.type
_entity.pdbx_description
1 polymer ?
#
loop_
_entity_poly.entity_id
_entity_poly.type
_entity_poly.pdbx_seq_one_letter_code
_entity_poly.pdbx_strand_id
1 'polypeptide(L)' 'MTVFSEGCDKQVKIWPLMSCGQPMAAAVHDAPIKEMAWDPEISLLVTGSWVKTLK' A
#
# COMPACT_ATOMS: atom_id res chain seq x y z
N MET A 1 -8.57 -3.39 -12.61
CA MET A 1 -7.24 -2.77 -12.47
C MET A 1 -7.21 -1.94 -11.21
N THR A 2 -6.22 -2.19 -10.36
CA THR A 2 -6.06 -1.54 -9.06
C THR A 2 -4.62 -1.04 -8.98
N VAL A 3 -4.42 0.18 -8.51
CA VAL A 3 -3.08 0.74 -8.28
C VAL A 3 -2.89 0.89 -6.79
N PHE A 4 -1.70 0.54 -6.32
CA PHE A 4 -1.26 0.77 -4.96
C PHE A 4 -0.25 1.90 -4.96
N SER A 5 -0.29 2.73 -3.92
CA SER A 5 0.69 3.80 -3.72
C SER A 5 1.05 3.89 -2.25
N GLU A 6 2.34 3.83 -1.95
CA GLU A 6 2.93 4.12 -0.65
C GLU A 6 3.75 5.42 -0.68
N GLY A 7 4.03 5.99 0.50
CA GLY A 7 4.85 7.20 0.57
C GLY A 7 5.37 7.56 1.96
N CYS A 8 6.05 8.71 2.01
CA CYS A 8 6.53 9.32 3.26
C CYS A 8 5.39 9.83 4.16
N ASP A 9 4.15 9.89 3.64
CA ASP A 9 2.95 10.15 4.44
C ASP A 9 2.55 8.93 5.29
N LYS A 10 3.32 7.85 5.23
CA LYS A 10 3.18 6.60 6.00
C LYS A 10 1.90 5.83 5.69
N GLN A 11 1.24 6.16 4.58
CA GLN A 11 -0.02 5.55 4.21
C GLN A 11 0.15 4.72 2.95
N VAL A 12 -0.50 3.57 2.93
CA VAL A 12 -0.75 2.80 1.72
C VAL A 12 -2.14 3.14 1.24
N LYS A 13 -2.27 3.55 -0.01
CA LYS A 13 -3.55 3.85 -0.66
C LYS A 13 -3.81 2.88 -1.80
N ILE A 14 -5.07 2.49 -1.93
CA ILE A 14 -5.61 1.65 -3.00
C ILE A 14 -6.48 2.52 -3.91
N TRP A 15 -6.20 2.43 -5.20
CA TRP A 15 -6.92 3.15 -6.25
C TRP A 15 -7.70 2.17 -7.12
N PRO A 16 -9.03 2.07 -6.96
CA PRO A 16 -9.88 1.27 -7.82
C PRO A 16 -10.15 2.01 -9.15
N LEU A 17 -9.31 1.75 -10.16
CA LEU A 17 -9.41 2.42 -11.46
C LEU A 17 -10.67 2.04 -12.24
N MET A 18 -11.16 0.82 -12.08
CA MET A 18 -12.34 0.32 -12.82
C MET A 18 -13.63 1.02 -12.42
N SER A 19 -13.71 1.49 -11.17
CA SER A 19 -14.92 2.06 -10.61
C SER A 19 -14.90 3.59 -10.59
N CYS A 20 -13.83 4.21 -11.11
CA CYS A 20 -13.56 5.65 -10.94
C CYS A 20 -13.74 6.10 -9.47
N GLY A 21 -13.34 5.23 -8.54
CA GLY A 21 -13.57 5.42 -7.11
C GLY A 21 -12.49 6.30 -6.50
N GLN A 22 -12.81 6.94 -5.37
CA GLN A 22 -11.82 7.64 -4.57
C GLN A 22 -10.78 6.67 -3.99
N PRO A 23 -9.53 7.13 -3.78
CA PRO A 23 -8.52 6.33 -3.13
C PRO A 23 -8.95 5.95 -1.72
N MET A 24 -8.70 4.70 -1.35
CA MET A 24 -9.00 4.16 -0.03
C MET A 24 -7.70 3.91 0.73
N ALA A 25 -7.69 4.18 2.04
CA ALA A 25 -6.56 3.80 2.89
C ALA A 25 -6.56 2.29 3.13
N ALA A 26 -5.43 1.64 2.86
CA ALA A 26 -5.26 0.19 3.02
C ALA A 26 -4.50 -0.16 4.30
N ALA A 27 -3.44 0.59 4.58
CA ALA A 27 -2.62 0.41 5.76
C ALA A 27 -1.97 1.74 6.17
N VAL A 28 -1.67 1.86 7.46
CA VAL A 28 -0.93 2.99 8.02
C VAL A 28 0.27 2.44 8.79
N HIS A 29 1.45 2.96 8.47
CA HIS A 29 2.71 2.62 9.12
C HIS A 29 3.10 3.70 10.13
N ASP A 30 3.89 3.32 11.13
CA ASP A 30 4.39 4.26 12.14
C ASP A 30 5.55 5.13 11.61
N ALA A 31 6.16 4.69 10.51
CA ALA A 31 7.27 5.34 9.83
C ALA A 31 7.11 5.31 8.29
N PRO A 32 7.88 6.13 7.54
CA PRO A 32 7.83 6.16 6.08
C PRO A 32 7.96 4.77 5.46
N ILE A 33 7.16 4.52 4.43
CA ILE A 33 7.18 3.27 3.68
C ILE A 33 8.22 3.41 2.58
N LYS A 34 9.09 2.42 2.44
CA LYS A 34 10.22 2.43 1.50
C LYS A 34 10.03 1.43 0.37
N GLU A 35 9.40 0.31 0.66
CA GLU A 35 9.30 -0.83 -0.24
C GLU A 35 7.86 -1.35 -0.25
N MET A 36 7.38 -1.77 -1.42
CA MET A 36 6.08 -2.41 -1.60
C MET A 36 6.19 -3.51 -2.65
N ALA A 37 5.50 -4.63 -2.40
CA ALA A 37 5.36 -5.73 -3.34
C ALA A 37 3.91 -6.24 -3.33
N TRP A 38 3.37 -6.48 -4.53
CA TRP A 38 2.03 -7.05 -4.73
C TRP A 38 2.16 -8.46 -5.31
N ASP A 39 1.53 -9.42 -4.64
CA ASP A 39 1.35 -10.76 -5.16
C ASP A 39 -0.07 -10.94 -5.70
N PRO A 40 -0.26 -11.09 -7.03
CA PRO A 40 -1.58 -11.29 -7.62
C PRO A 40 -2.13 -12.72 -7.43
N GLU A 41 -1.29 -13.73 -7.16
CA GLU A 41 -1.73 -15.13 -7.03
C GLU A 41 -2.52 -15.35 -5.73
N ILE A 42 -2.05 -14.73 -4.64
CA ILE A 42 -2.70 -14.80 -3.32
C ILE A 42 -3.37 -13.49 -2.90
N SER A 43 -3.39 -12.48 -3.77
CA SER A 43 -3.93 -11.14 -3.50
C SER A 43 -3.32 -10.49 -2.25
N LEU A 44 -1.98 -10.57 -2.11
CA LEU A 44 -1.27 -10.10 -0.93
C LEU A 44 -0.52 -8.78 -1.15
N LEU A 45 -0.91 -7.84 -0.28
CA LEU A 45 -0.28 -6.60 0.17
C LEU A 45 1.01 -6.70 0.99
N VAL A 46 2.25 -6.54 0.50
CA VAL A 46 3.42 -6.47 1.40
C VAL A 46 4.08 -5.09 1.37
N THR A 47 4.23 -4.46 2.54
CA THR A 47 4.88 -3.14 2.67
C THR A 47 5.97 -3.11 3.74
N GLY A 48 7.12 -2.55 3.36
CA GLY A 48 8.30 -2.40 4.22
C GLY A 48 8.49 -0.96 4.67
N SER A 49 8.52 -0.74 5.99
CA SER A 49 8.79 0.57 6.59
C SER A 49 10.26 0.73 6.97
N TRP A 50 10.70 1.97 7.19
CA TRP A 50 12.03 2.31 7.71
C TRP A 50 12.32 1.74 9.09
N VAL A 51 11.28 1.51 9.88
CA VAL A 51 11.40 0.74 11.13
C VAL A 51 11.29 -0.73 10.75
N LYS A 52 12.09 -1.59 11.37
CA LYS A 52 12.28 -3.03 11.08
C LYS A 52 11.02 -3.91 11.23
N THR A 53 9.82 -3.36 11.07
CA THR A 53 8.54 -4.03 11.19
C THR A 53 7.92 -4.12 9.80
N LEU A 54 7.70 -5.35 9.34
CA LEU A 54 6.84 -5.65 8.20
C LEU A 54 5.41 -5.75 8.74
N LYS A 55 4.44 -5.10 8.07
CA LYS A 55 3.02 -5.20 8.39
C LYS A 55 2.26 -5.63 7.15
#